data_AF-A0A6N2TN56-F1
#
_entry.id   AF-A0A6N2TN56-F1
#
_cell.length_a   1.000
_cell.length_b   1.000
_cell.length_c   1.000
_cell.angle_alpha   90.00
_cell.angle_beta   90.00
_cell.angle_gamma   90.00
#
_symmetry.space_group_name_H-M   'P 1'
#
loop_
_entity.id
_entity.type
_entity.pdbx_description
1 polymer ?
#
loop_
_entity_poly.entity_id
_entity_poly.type
_entity_poly.pdbx_seq_one_letter_code
_entity_poly.pdbx_strand_id
1 'polypeptide(L)'
;MDYQEFKRIFMELLQEKFEGEVDITCEQIPKNNGILWDAMILNKKGEHISPVIYIQEYFEFWKRGVTIEQLAEKILWGYEQYEPDVRMTKEIFRDYEKLKYHIYYKIVNYERNRKQLKQLPHRRILDLAMIFYYQVESSRYPATITIQKEHLEGWGISLDELEKNARKYTYLEKPAEFLTIEDLTHLEIENDGEEADEELPMYVLTNKQKQFGAGVIFYPGIMEQAANLLGDHFYILPSSIHECILIPGEGNYTREELVDMVTEINENHVDPREVLADQVYYYLKKDKKIYI
;
A
#
# COMPACT_ATOMS: atom_id res chain seq x y z
N MET A 1 -5.10 -23.89 -18.98
CA MET A 1 -5.63 -22.58 -19.42
C MET A 1 -4.64 -21.51 -18.99
N ASP A 2 -4.18 -20.70 -19.95
CA ASP A 2 -3.33 -19.54 -19.64
C ASP A 2 -4.17 -18.35 -19.16
N TYR A 3 -3.51 -17.23 -18.81
CA TYR A 3 -4.18 -16.04 -18.31
C TYR A 3 -5.15 -15.41 -19.33
N GLN A 4 -4.79 -15.39 -20.63
CA GLN A 4 -5.61 -14.75 -21.65
C GLN A 4 -6.86 -15.59 -21.95
N GLU A 5 -6.70 -16.90 -21.97
CA GLU A 5 -7.80 -17.84 -22.12
C GLU A 5 -8.73 -17.80 -20.88
N PHE A 6 -8.18 -17.73 -19.66
CA PHE A 6 -8.98 -17.54 -18.44
C PHE A 6 -9.79 -16.24 -18.51
N LYS A 7 -9.11 -15.12 -18.81
CA LYS A 7 -9.74 -13.81 -18.93
C LYS A 7 -10.93 -13.82 -19.88
N ARG A 8 -10.76 -14.43 -21.07
CA ARG A 8 -11.81 -14.53 -22.08
C ARG A 8 -13.00 -15.36 -21.59
N ILE A 9 -12.75 -16.59 -21.12
CA ILE A 9 -13.83 -17.50 -20.67
C ILE A 9 -14.56 -16.93 -19.47
N PHE A 10 -13.83 -16.33 -18.53
CA PHE A 10 -14.42 -15.73 -17.34
C PHE A 10 -15.32 -14.54 -17.68
N MET A 11 -14.90 -13.71 -18.65
CA MET A 11 -15.69 -12.58 -19.13
C MET A 11 -16.97 -13.04 -19.84
N GLU A 12 -16.88 -14.02 -20.73
CA GLU A 12 -18.04 -14.60 -21.43
C GLU A 12 -19.05 -15.18 -20.44
N LEU A 13 -18.58 -15.93 -19.44
CA LEU A 13 -19.45 -16.51 -18.40
C LEU A 13 -20.16 -15.44 -17.56
N LEU A 14 -19.46 -14.37 -17.18
CA LEU A 14 -20.08 -13.27 -16.45
C LEU A 14 -21.14 -12.57 -17.31
N GLN A 15 -20.84 -12.28 -18.58
CA GLN A 15 -21.80 -11.68 -19.50
C GLN A 15 -23.06 -12.54 -19.66
N GLU A 16 -22.92 -13.86 -19.76
CA GLU A 16 -24.05 -14.79 -19.80
C GLU A 16 -24.87 -14.72 -18.51
N LYS A 17 -24.21 -14.81 -17.35
CA LYS A 17 -24.89 -14.83 -16.04
C LYS A 17 -25.58 -13.52 -15.67
N PHE A 18 -25.11 -12.37 -16.18
CA PHE A 18 -25.79 -11.09 -16.00
C PHE A 18 -26.94 -10.85 -16.98
N GLU A 19 -27.19 -11.77 -17.93
CA GLU A 19 -28.34 -11.75 -18.85
C GLU A 19 -28.58 -10.41 -19.58
N GLY A 20 -27.51 -9.63 -19.80
CA GLY A 20 -27.58 -8.32 -20.46
C GLY A 20 -28.04 -7.16 -19.58
N GLU A 21 -28.25 -7.37 -18.27
CA GLU A 21 -28.55 -6.29 -17.31
C GLU A 21 -27.36 -5.36 -17.04
N VAL A 22 -26.15 -5.90 -17.20
CA VAL A 22 -24.87 -5.23 -16.92
C VAL A 22 -23.98 -5.31 -18.15
N ASP A 23 -23.50 -4.17 -18.61
CA ASP A 23 -22.48 -4.07 -19.65
C ASP A 23 -21.08 -4.22 -19.02
N ILE A 24 -20.34 -5.25 -19.42
CA ILE A 24 -19.01 -5.54 -18.88
C ILE A 24 -17.95 -5.10 -19.87
N THR A 25 -17.15 -4.11 -19.47
CA THR A 25 -16.01 -3.62 -20.25
C THR A 25 -14.70 -4.03 -19.57
N CYS A 26 -13.61 -4.13 -20.35
CA CYS A 26 -12.29 -4.44 -19.80
C CYS A 26 -11.32 -3.29 -20.07
N GLU A 27 -10.66 -2.82 -19.02
CA GLU A 27 -9.66 -1.76 -19.10
C GLU A 27 -8.39 -2.13 -18.34
N GLN A 28 -7.25 -1.54 -18.72
CA GLN A 28 -6.02 -1.64 -17.96
C GLN A 28 -5.92 -0.49 -16.96
N ILE A 29 -6.00 -0.82 -15.67
CA ILE A 29 -5.94 0.14 -14.58
C ILE A 29 -4.53 0.14 -13.98
N PRO A 30 -3.87 1.30 -13.89
CA PRO A 30 -2.54 1.39 -13.31
C PRO A 30 -2.59 1.23 -11.78
N LYS A 31 -1.70 0.39 -11.27
CA LYS A 31 -1.41 0.13 -9.85
C LYS A 31 -0.09 0.78 -9.47
N ASN A 32 0.30 0.66 -8.20
CA ASN A 32 1.60 1.15 -7.73
C ASN A 32 2.74 0.50 -8.52
N ASN A 33 3.86 1.21 -8.62
CA ASN A 33 5.07 0.81 -9.35
C ASN A 33 4.85 0.61 -10.86
N GLY A 34 3.86 1.30 -11.44
CA GLY A 34 3.61 1.26 -12.89
C GLY A 34 3.03 -0.06 -13.41
N ILE A 35 2.63 -0.96 -12.51
CA ILE A 35 2.01 -2.25 -12.85
C ILE A 35 0.61 -2.00 -13.41
N LEU A 36 0.26 -2.66 -14.52
CA LEU A 36 -1.06 -2.56 -15.14
C LEU A 36 -1.86 -3.83 -14.83
N TRP A 37 -3.06 -3.65 -14.29
CA TRP A 37 -3.99 -4.75 -14.06
C TRP A 37 -5.17 -4.65 -14.99
N ASP A 38 -5.61 -5.80 -15.49
CA ASP A 38 -6.84 -5.88 -16.28
C ASP A 38 -8.02 -5.86 -15.31
N ALA A 39 -8.95 -4.96 -15.54
CA ALA A 39 -10.12 -4.80 -14.71
C ALA A 39 -11.38 -4.91 -15.56
N MET A 40 -12.32 -5.73 -15.10
CA MET A 40 -13.68 -5.73 -15.62
C MET A 40 -14.48 -4.66 -14.89
N ILE A 41 -15.11 -3.76 -15.65
CA ILE A 41 -15.94 -2.68 -15.14
C ILE A 41 -17.40 -3.05 -15.44
N LEU A 42 -18.20 -3.15 -14.39
CA LEU A 42 -19.59 -3.60 -14.44
C LEU A 42 -20.49 -2.37 -14.54
N ASN A 43 -20.95 -2.04 -15.74
CA ASN A 43 -21.74 -0.85 -16.01
C ASN A 43 -23.23 -1.17 -16.05
N LYS A 44 -23.99 -0.63 -15.12
CA LYS A 44 -25.46 -0.71 -15.15
C LYS A 44 -26.08 0.59 -15.60
N LYS A 45 -27.05 0.48 -16.51
CA LYS A 45 -27.73 1.65 -17.09
C LYS A 45 -28.44 2.45 -15.99
N GLY A 46 -28.10 3.73 -15.87
CA GLY A 46 -28.68 4.64 -14.89
C GLY A 46 -27.93 4.73 -13.56
N GLU A 47 -26.89 3.92 -13.36
CA GLU A 47 -26.01 4.02 -12.19
C GLU A 47 -24.78 4.88 -12.52
N HIS A 48 -24.26 5.58 -11.49
CA HIS A 48 -23.12 6.51 -11.63
C HIS A 48 -21.80 5.94 -11.08
N ILE A 49 -21.85 4.77 -10.44
CA ILE A 49 -20.71 4.09 -9.84
C ILE A 49 -20.72 2.66 -10.38
N SER A 50 -19.64 2.26 -11.05
CA SER A 50 -19.48 0.94 -11.63
C SER A 50 -18.50 0.12 -10.79
N PRO A 51 -18.87 -1.06 -10.29
CA PRO A 51 -17.94 -1.97 -9.63
C PRO A 51 -16.78 -2.36 -10.55
N VAL A 52 -15.58 -2.49 -9.98
CA VAL A 52 -14.34 -2.81 -10.70
C VAL A 52 -13.78 -4.12 -10.16
N ILE A 53 -13.54 -5.08 -11.05
CA ILE A 53 -13.09 -6.43 -10.72
C ILE A 53 -11.73 -6.68 -11.35
N TYR A 54 -10.71 -6.89 -10.53
CA TYR A 54 -9.35 -7.14 -11.01
C TYR A 54 -9.15 -8.61 -11.36
N ILE A 55 -8.97 -8.90 -12.65
CA ILE A 55 -8.99 -10.27 -13.19
C ILE A 55 -7.85 -11.12 -12.62
N GLN A 56 -6.70 -10.49 -12.35
CA GLN A 56 -5.51 -11.10 -11.74
C GLN A 56 -5.85 -11.83 -10.44
N GLU A 57 -6.64 -11.22 -9.54
CA GLU A 57 -7.00 -11.82 -8.25
C GLU A 57 -7.79 -13.13 -8.45
N TYR A 58 -8.74 -13.12 -9.38
CA TYR A 58 -9.56 -14.28 -9.72
C TYR A 58 -8.76 -15.37 -10.42
N PHE A 59 -7.78 -14.98 -11.25
CA PHE A 59 -6.86 -15.93 -11.86
C PHE A 59 -6.01 -16.67 -10.82
N GLU A 60 -5.53 -15.98 -9.77
CA GLU A 60 -4.82 -16.62 -8.66
C GLU A 60 -5.70 -17.61 -7.90
N PHE A 61 -6.97 -17.28 -7.64
CA PHE A 61 -7.92 -18.22 -7.02
C PHE A 61 -8.16 -19.44 -7.90
N TRP A 62 -8.28 -19.25 -9.21
CA TRP A 62 -8.43 -20.35 -10.16
C TRP A 62 -7.22 -21.27 -10.20
N LYS A 63 -6.00 -20.71 -10.20
CA LYS A 63 -4.76 -21.50 -10.11
C LYS A 63 -4.67 -22.34 -8.83
N ARG A 64 -5.37 -21.94 -7.77
CA ARG A 64 -5.48 -22.67 -6.49
C ARG A 64 -6.64 -23.69 -6.47
N GLY A 65 -7.35 -23.88 -7.59
CA GLY A 65 -8.36 -24.91 -7.76
C GLY A 65 -9.81 -24.44 -7.65
N VAL A 66 -10.08 -23.14 -7.47
CA VAL A 66 -11.46 -22.62 -7.50
C VAL A 66 -11.98 -22.62 -8.94
N THR A 67 -13.19 -23.10 -9.17
CA THR A 67 -13.72 -23.17 -10.54
C THR A 67 -14.17 -21.79 -11.06
N ILE A 68 -14.19 -21.61 -12.37
CA ILE A 68 -14.60 -20.34 -13.00
C ILE A 68 -16.06 -20.01 -12.63
N GLU A 69 -16.91 -21.03 -12.52
CA GLU A 69 -18.32 -20.92 -12.14
C GLU A 69 -18.46 -20.38 -10.71
N GLN A 70 -17.71 -20.92 -9.76
CA GLN A 70 -17.70 -20.44 -8.38
C GLN A 70 -17.21 -19.00 -8.27
N LEU A 71 -16.18 -18.64 -9.05
CA LEU A 71 -15.67 -17.28 -9.12
C LEU A 71 -16.72 -16.31 -9.67
N ALA A 72 -17.46 -16.73 -10.70
CA ALA A 72 -18.52 -15.92 -11.28
C ALA A 72 -19.68 -15.76 -10.29
N GLU A 73 -20.13 -16.83 -9.64
CA GLU A 73 -21.17 -16.78 -8.60
C GLU A 73 -20.80 -15.84 -7.45
N LYS A 74 -19.54 -15.83 -7.02
CA LYS A 74 -19.05 -14.87 -6.02
C LYS A 74 -19.22 -13.43 -6.48
N ILE A 75 -18.95 -13.13 -7.75
CA ILE A 75 -19.13 -11.78 -8.32
C ILE A 75 -20.60 -11.39 -8.36
N LEU A 76 -21.47 -12.27 -8.86
CA LEU A 76 -22.91 -12.02 -8.91
C LEU A 76 -23.47 -11.77 -7.51
N TRP A 77 -23.12 -12.61 -6.54
CA TRP A 77 -23.53 -12.42 -5.16
C TRP A 77 -23.04 -11.08 -4.61
N GLY A 78 -21.76 -10.74 -4.80
CA GLY A 78 -21.22 -9.46 -4.37
C GLY A 78 -21.91 -8.25 -5.03
N TYR A 79 -22.32 -8.41 -6.28
CA TYR A 79 -23.03 -7.39 -7.05
C TYR A 79 -24.49 -7.21 -6.60
N GLU A 80 -25.21 -8.29 -6.34
CA GLU A 80 -26.58 -8.24 -5.81
C GLU A 80 -26.66 -7.64 -4.41
N GLN A 81 -25.64 -7.88 -3.59
CA GLN A 81 -25.53 -7.30 -2.25
C GLN A 81 -24.93 -5.89 -2.26
N TYR A 82 -24.52 -5.37 -3.42
CA TYR A 82 -23.97 -4.03 -3.56
C TYR A 82 -25.09 -3.00 -3.40
N GLU A 83 -25.21 -2.46 -2.19
CA GLU A 83 -25.85 -1.16 -2.00
C GLU A 83 -24.81 -0.09 -2.32
N PRO A 84 -25.04 0.80 -3.30
CA PRO A 84 -24.17 1.94 -3.51
C PRO A 84 -24.10 2.68 -2.18
N ASP A 85 -22.90 2.75 -1.58
CA ASP A 85 -22.75 3.49 -0.33
C ASP A 85 -23.09 4.94 -0.64
N VAL A 86 -24.30 5.36 -0.23
CA VAL A 86 -24.88 6.68 -0.53
C VAL A 86 -23.97 7.81 -0.01
N ARG A 87 -23.01 7.48 0.87
CA ARG A 87 -21.99 8.40 1.40
C ARG A 87 -20.84 8.69 0.44
N MET A 88 -20.74 7.95 -0.65
CA MET A 88 -19.65 8.02 -1.64
C MET A 88 -20.12 8.63 -2.96
N THR A 89 -21.15 9.49 -2.93
CA THR A 89 -21.54 10.28 -4.09
C THR A 89 -20.44 11.28 -4.46
N LYS A 90 -20.38 11.65 -5.75
CA LYS A 90 -19.51 12.75 -6.25
C LYS A 90 -19.66 14.04 -5.45
N GLU A 91 -20.79 14.23 -4.78
CA GLU A 91 -21.08 15.43 -3.98
C GLU A 91 -20.35 15.43 -2.65
N ILE A 92 -20.25 14.28 -1.96
CA ILE A 92 -19.54 14.20 -0.68
C ILE A 92 -18.03 14.37 -0.88
N PHE A 93 -17.51 13.91 -2.01
CA PHE A 93 -16.09 14.08 -2.35
C PHE A 93 -15.70 15.52 -2.74
N ARG A 94 -16.66 16.45 -2.84
CA ARG A 94 -16.40 17.88 -3.12
C ARG A 94 -16.18 18.73 -1.88
N ASP A 95 -16.58 18.25 -0.70
CA ASP A 95 -16.51 19.02 0.55
C ASP A 95 -15.21 18.71 1.32
N TYR A 96 -14.14 19.43 0.98
CA TYR A 96 -12.83 19.26 1.62
C TYR A 96 -12.89 19.39 3.16
N GLU A 97 -13.73 20.30 3.67
CA GLU A 97 -13.82 20.56 5.10
C GLU A 97 -14.28 19.34 5.89
N LYS A 98 -15.09 18.46 5.28
CA LYS A 98 -15.48 17.17 5.87
C LYS A 98 -14.44 16.08 5.62
N LEU A 99 -13.84 16.05 4.43
CA LEU A 99 -12.93 14.97 4.04
C LEU A 99 -11.57 15.04 4.73
N LYS A 100 -11.10 16.25 5.07
CA LYS A 100 -9.72 16.48 5.53
C LYS A 100 -9.30 15.65 6.74
N TYR A 101 -10.23 15.23 7.59
CA TYR A 101 -9.97 14.38 8.76
C TYR A 101 -9.56 12.93 8.40
N HIS A 102 -9.88 12.48 7.19
CA HIS A 102 -9.57 11.14 6.68
C HIS A 102 -8.61 11.16 5.49
N ILE A 103 -7.93 12.29 5.31
CA ILE A 103 -6.86 12.42 4.33
C ILE A 103 -5.54 12.09 5.01
N TYR A 104 -4.84 11.14 4.45
CA TYR A 104 -3.57 10.62 4.94
C TYR A 104 -2.53 10.63 3.82
N TYR A 105 -1.27 10.41 4.18
CA TYR A 105 -0.20 10.18 3.21
C TYR A 105 0.31 8.74 3.26
N LYS A 106 0.89 8.30 2.14
CA LYS A 106 1.72 7.10 2.03
C LYS A 106 2.95 7.40 1.20
N ILE A 107 3.94 6.53 1.27
CA ILE A 107 5.18 6.66 0.51
C ILE A 107 5.21 5.60 -0.59
N VAL A 108 5.68 5.99 -1.77
CA VAL A 108 5.86 5.11 -2.94
C VAL A 108 7.22 5.35 -3.58
N ASN A 109 7.71 4.40 -4.36
CA ASN A 109 8.93 4.59 -5.14
C ASN A 109 8.77 5.72 -6.17
N TYR A 110 9.66 6.72 -6.20
CA TYR A 110 9.51 7.86 -7.11
C TYR A 110 9.67 7.45 -8.58
N GLU A 111 10.72 6.70 -8.90
CA GLU A 111 11.05 6.36 -10.29
C GLU A 111 10.05 5.36 -10.89
N ARG A 112 9.69 4.31 -10.14
CA ARG A 112 8.70 3.32 -10.59
C ARG A 112 7.30 3.93 -10.79
N ASN A 113 6.97 5.02 -10.10
CA ASN A 113 5.68 5.72 -10.22
C ASN A 113 5.72 7.01 -11.05
N ARG A 114 6.85 7.34 -11.70
CA ARG A 114 7.07 8.62 -12.40
C ARG A 114 5.94 9.01 -13.38
N LYS A 115 5.33 8.04 -14.07
CA LYS A 115 4.18 8.29 -14.97
C LYS A 115 2.94 8.76 -14.19
N GLN A 116 2.54 8.04 -13.14
CA GLN A 116 1.37 8.38 -12.33
C GLN A 116 1.57 9.67 -11.55
N LEU A 117 2.78 9.91 -11.02
CA LEU A 117 3.11 11.13 -10.27
C LEU A 117 2.90 12.43 -11.06
N LYS A 118 2.77 12.38 -12.40
CA LYS A 118 2.37 13.54 -13.20
C LYS A 118 0.97 14.05 -12.85
N GLN A 119 0.06 13.16 -12.48
CA GLN A 119 -1.33 13.47 -12.12
C GLN A 119 -1.56 13.51 -10.60
N LEU A 120 -0.63 12.96 -9.81
CA LEU A 120 -0.76 12.94 -8.36
C LEU A 120 -0.07 14.16 -7.71
N PRO A 121 -0.70 14.81 -6.71
CA PRO A 121 -0.04 15.74 -5.80
C PRO A 121 0.99 14.95 -4.98
N HIS A 122 2.25 15.39 -5.00
CA HIS A 122 3.33 14.66 -4.34
C HIS A 122 4.49 15.54 -3.89
N ARG A 123 5.23 15.07 -2.88
CA ARG A 123 6.55 15.59 -2.51
C ARG A 123 7.60 14.51 -2.73
N ARG A 124 8.68 14.85 -3.44
CA ARG A 124 9.85 13.97 -3.53
C ARG A 124 10.65 14.05 -2.24
N ILE A 125 11.00 12.90 -1.67
CA ILE A 125 11.81 12.76 -0.46
C ILE A 125 12.77 11.62 -0.73
N LEU A 126 14.08 11.90 -0.74
CA LEU A 126 15.10 10.94 -1.20
C LEU A 126 14.78 10.46 -2.65
N ASP A 127 14.77 9.15 -2.87
CA ASP A 127 14.33 8.44 -4.07
C ASP A 127 12.85 7.99 -4.00
N LEU A 128 12.12 8.45 -2.98
CA LEU A 128 10.71 8.16 -2.76
C LEU A 128 9.81 9.37 -3.04
N ALA A 129 8.50 9.11 -3.09
CA ALA A 129 7.45 10.12 -3.22
C ALA A 129 6.41 9.96 -2.12
N MET A 130 6.12 11.05 -1.40
CA MET A 130 4.95 11.15 -0.55
C MET A 130 3.74 11.50 -1.42
N ILE A 131 2.71 10.66 -1.39
CA ILE A 131 1.42 10.86 -2.06
C ILE A 131 0.28 10.79 -1.04
N PHE A 132 -0.90 11.28 -1.43
CA PHE A 132 -2.02 11.44 -0.52
C PHE A 132 -3.21 10.57 -0.91
N TYR A 133 -3.94 10.10 0.09
CA TYR A 133 -5.14 9.29 -0.11
C TYR A 133 -6.21 9.65 0.91
N TYR A 134 -7.46 9.49 0.52
CA TYR A 134 -8.62 9.52 1.40
C TYR A 134 -8.96 8.09 1.82
N GLN A 135 -9.12 7.83 3.11
CA GLN A 135 -9.66 6.57 3.62
C GLN A 135 -11.18 6.65 3.66
N VAL A 136 -11.84 5.70 2.99
CA VAL A 136 -13.29 5.60 3.05
C VAL A 136 -13.71 5.04 4.41
N GLU A 137 -14.57 5.78 5.11
CA GLU A 137 -15.21 5.32 6.34
C GLU A 137 -16.37 4.37 6.01
N SER A 138 -16.05 3.10 5.73
CA SER A 138 -17.05 2.05 5.56
C SER A 138 -16.76 0.90 6.53
N SER A 139 -17.81 0.42 7.20
CA SER A 139 -17.73 -0.71 8.13
C SER A 139 -17.60 -2.07 7.44
N ARG A 140 -17.89 -2.14 6.12
CA ARG A 140 -17.87 -3.41 5.38
C ARG A 140 -16.59 -3.63 4.57
N TYR A 141 -16.04 -2.58 3.96
CA TYR A 141 -14.86 -2.71 3.10
C TYR A 141 -13.90 -1.53 3.28
N PRO A 142 -12.72 -1.72 3.89
CA PRO A 142 -11.71 -0.68 3.95
C PRO A 142 -11.23 -0.37 2.53
N ALA A 143 -11.49 0.86 2.07
CA ALA A 143 -11.10 1.33 0.75
C ALA A 143 -10.31 2.64 0.86
N THR A 144 -9.44 2.87 -0.13
CA THR A 144 -8.71 4.13 -0.24
C THR A 144 -8.89 4.73 -1.62
N ILE A 145 -8.97 6.05 -1.65
CA ILE A 145 -9.06 6.83 -2.88
C ILE A 145 -7.78 7.65 -2.97
N THR A 146 -6.98 7.42 -4.01
CA THR A 146 -5.79 8.23 -4.23
C THR A 146 -6.21 9.64 -4.65
N ILE A 147 -5.66 10.65 -3.99
CA ILE A 147 -5.96 12.05 -4.29
C ILE A 147 -5.21 12.44 -5.57
N GLN A 148 -5.90 13.04 -6.53
CA GLN A 148 -5.36 13.53 -7.79
C GLN A 148 -5.30 15.06 -7.78
N LYS A 149 -4.53 15.67 -8.68
CA LYS A 149 -4.38 17.13 -8.75
C LYS A 149 -5.71 17.84 -8.99
N GLU A 150 -6.58 17.23 -9.77
CA GLU A 150 -7.93 17.68 -10.09
C GLU A 150 -8.80 17.81 -8.83
N HIS A 151 -8.55 16.99 -7.80
CA HIS A 151 -9.24 17.13 -6.51
C HIS A 151 -8.82 18.40 -5.78
N LEU A 152 -7.53 18.77 -5.83
CA LEU A 152 -7.03 20.01 -5.20
C LEU A 152 -7.64 21.23 -5.89
N GLU A 153 -7.73 21.20 -7.22
CA GLU A 153 -8.42 22.25 -8.00
C GLU A 153 -9.88 22.37 -7.60
N GLY A 154 -10.59 21.24 -7.46
CA GLY A 154 -11.98 21.21 -7.02
C GLY A 154 -12.20 21.68 -5.58
N TRP A 155 -11.24 21.42 -4.69
CA TRP A 155 -11.27 21.85 -3.28
C TRP A 155 -10.76 23.28 -3.07
N GLY A 156 -10.04 23.85 -4.05
CA GLY A 156 -9.43 25.17 -3.95
C GLY A 156 -8.28 25.24 -2.94
N ILE A 157 -7.52 24.14 -2.75
CA ILE A 157 -6.39 24.07 -1.82
C ILE A 157 -5.06 23.86 -2.53
N SER A 158 -3.98 24.29 -1.90
CA SER A 158 -2.61 24.05 -2.36
C SER A 158 -2.06 22.68 -1.94
N LEU A 159 -0.98 22.24 -2.59
CA LEU A 159 -0.21 21.06 -2.19
C LEU A 159 0.33 21.20 -0.75
N ASP A 160 0.74 22.40 -0.34
CA ASP A 160 1.26 22.65 1.01
C ASP A 160 0.19 22.48 2.09
N GLU A 161 -1.03 22.96 1.82
CA GLU A 161 -2.18 22.78 2.72
C GLU A 161 -2.56 21.31 2.85
N LEU A 162 -2.61 20.60 1.71
CA LEU A 162 -2.86 19.16 1.69
C LEU A 162 -1.80 18.38 2.47
N GLU A 163 -0.52 18.65 2.23
CA GLU A 163 0.58 17.98 2.90
C GLU A 163 0.54 18.21 4.42
N LYS A 164 0.36 19.47 4.84
CA LYS A 164 0.26 19.82 6.26
C LYS A 164 -0.92 19.09 6.93
N ASN A 165 -2.06 19.05 6.26
CA ASN A 165 -3.25 18.35 6.74
C ASN A 165 -3.00 16.83 6.85
N ALA A 166 -2.52 16.22 5.77
CA ALA A 166 -2.28 14.79 5.71
C ALA A 166 -1.24 14.35 6.75
N ARG A 167 -0.12 15.07 6.90
CA ARG A 167 0.88 14.76 7.95
C ARG A 167 0.28 14.78 9.35
N LYS A 168 -0.56 15.76 9.65
CA LYS A 168 -1.23 15.87 10.96
C LYS A 168 -2.11 14.64 11.23
N TYR A 169 -3.02 14.30 10.31
CA TYR A 169 -3.97 13.21 10.54
C TYR A 169 -3.32 11.84 10.42
N THR A 170 -2.33 11.66 9.55
CA THR A 170 -1.56 10.40 9.48
C THR A 170 -0.81 10.17 10.79
N TYR A 171 -0.14 11.18 11.34
CA TYR A 171 0.52 11.06 12.64
C TYR A 171 -0.44 10.72 13.79
N LEU A 172 -1.63 11.35 13.84
CA LEU A 172 -2.60 11.14 14.91
C LEU A 172 -3.35 9.80 14.82
N GLU A 173 -3.78 9.41 13.62
CA GLU A 173 -4.68 8.26 13.41
C GLU A 173 -3.95 6.98 13.02
N LYS A 174 -2.71 7.08 12.54
CA LYS A 174 -1.85 5.96 12.14
C LYS A 174 -0.58 5.94 13.00
N PRO A 175 -0.71 5.75 14.33
CA PRO A 175 0.42 5.80 15.25
C PRO A 175 1.46 4.74 14.89
N ALA A 176 2.73 5.12 15.02
CA ALA A 176 3.86 4.23 14.76
C ALA A 176 3.85 3.05 15.75
N GLU A 177 4.32 1.91 15.27
CA GLU A 177 4.49 0.68 16.00
C GLU A 177 5.88 0.14 15.68
N PHE A 178 6.63 -0.20 16.73
CA PHE A 178 7.99 -0.72 16.65
C PHE A 178 7.96 -2.13 17.25
N LEU A 179 8.33 -3.12 16.45
CA LEU A 179 8.19 -4.54 16.76
C LEU A 179 9.55 -5.23 16.60
N THR A 180 9.79 -6.24 17.42
CA THR A 180 10.84 -7.24 17.16
C THR A 180 10.30 -8.31 16.21
N ILE A 181 11.19 -9.14 15.64
CA ILE A 181 10.75 -10.32 14.87
C ILE A 181 10.02 -11.32 15.77
N GLU A 182 10.42 -11.47 17.03
CA GLU A 182 9.75 -12.33 18.02
C GLU A 182 8.29 -11.91 18.24
N ASP A 183 8.02 -10.59 18.31
CA ASP A 183 6.66 -10.05 18.44
C ASP A 183 5.75 -10.44 17.25
N LEU A 184 6.33 -10.72 16.08
CA LEU A 184 5.59 -11.04 14.86
C LEU A 184 5.31 -12.54 14.71
N THR A 185 6.17 -13.40 15.26
CA THR A 185 6.07 -14.85 15.05
C THR A 185 5.26 -15.56 16.13
N HIS A 186 4.98 -14.93 17.28
CA HIS A 186 4.36 -15.56 18.45
C HIS A 186 5.03 -16.90 18.85
N LEU A 187 6.28 -17.12 18.44
CA LEU A 187 7.03 -18.31 18.79
C LEU A 187 7.69 -18.03 20.14
N GLU A 188 7.14 -18.61 21.20
CA GLU A 188 7.92 -18.89 22.41
C GLU A 188 8.99 -19.90 22.00
N ILE A 189 10.16 -19.41 21.57
CA ILE A 189 11.32 -20.27 21.36
C ILE A 189 11.78 -20.67 22.76
N GLU A 190 11.39 -21.87 23.21
CA GLU A 190 12.07 -22.54 24.33
C GLU A 190 13.55 -22.66 23.92
N ASN A 191 14.37 -21.87 24.61
CA ASN A 191 15.78 -21.70 24.31
C ASN A 191 16.53 -22.95 24.78
N ASP A 192 16.49 -24.01 23.98
CA ASP A 192 17.16 -25.28 24.25
C ASP A 192 18.63 -25.17 23.82
N GLY A 193 19.41 -24.39 24.57
CA GLY A 193 20.86 -24.56 24.76
C GLY A 193 21.80 -24.67 23.55
N GLU A 194 21.41 -24.28 22.34
CA GLU A 194 22.31 -24.18 21.20
C GLU A 194 22.79 -22.73 21.04
N GLU A 195 24.11 -22.55 20.85
CA GLU A 195 24.74 -21.25 20.61
C GLU A 195 24.04 -20.57 19.43
N ALA A 196 23.16 -19.62 19.72
CA ALA A 196 22.57 -18.76 18.71
C ALA A 196 23.72 -18.02 18.03
N ASP A 197 23.92 -18.25 16.73
CA ASP A 197 24.68 -17.34 15.87
C ASP A 197 24.23 -15.92 16.25
N GLU A 198 25.18 -15.00 16.50
CA GLU A 198 24.92 -13.61 16.89
C GLU A 198 24.24 -12.84 15.74
N GLU A 199 23.05 -13.26 15.33
CA GLU A 199 22.19 -12.52 14.42
C GLU A 199 21.80 -11.22 15.12
N LEU A 200 22.27 -10.11 14.57
CA LEU A 200 21.95 -8.79 15.09
C LEU A 200 20.43 -8.58 15.11
N PRO A 201 19.90 -7.97 16.17
CA PRO A 201 18.46 -7.82 16.31
C PRO A 201 17.92 -6.93 15.18
N MET A 202 17.01 -7.49 14.39
CA MET A 202 16.25 -6.77 13.39
C MET A 202 14.91 -6.31 13.98
N TYR A 203 14.50 -5.10 13.62
CA TYR A 203 13.26 -4.51 14.10
C TYR A 203 12.37 -4.08 12.95
N VAL A 204 11.06 -4.16 13.14
CA VAL A 204 10.07 -3.73 12.16
C VAL A 204 9.42 -2.44 12.66
N LEU A 205 9.49 -1.41 11.83
CA LEU A 205 8.82 -0.13 12.07
C LEU A 205 7.66 0.03 11.08
N THR A 206 6.45 0.11 11.62
CA THR A 206 5.19 0.20 10.87
C THR A 206 4.19 1.11 11.59
N ASN A 207 2.91 1.10 11.19
CA ASN A 207 1.82 1.68 11.97
C ASN A 207 0.91 0.57 12.53
N LYS A 208 0.08 0.91 13.53
CA LYS A 208 -0.82 -0.07 14.18
C LYS A 208 -1.80 -0.78 13.23
N GLN A 209 -2.06 -0.22 12.05
CA GLN A 209 -2.93 -0.84 11.05
C GLN A 209 -2.15 -1.72 10.06
N LYS A 210 -0.81 -1.76 10.16
CA LYS A 210 0.12 -2.45 9.25
C LYS A 210 -0.17 -2.14 7.77
N GLN A 211 -0.64 -0.92 7.51
CA GLN A 211 -1.06 -0.48 6.18
C GLN A 211 -0.42 0.87 5.85
N PHE A 212 0.39 0.91 4.80
CA PHE A 212 1.16 2.10 4.42
C PHE A 212 2.08 2.63 5.54
N GLY A 213 2.53 1.73 6.43
CA GLY A 213 3.30 2.06 7.63
C GLY A 213 4.75 2.47 7.36
N ALA A 214 5.32 2.21 6.18
CA ALA A 214 6.67 2.69 5.86
C ALA A 214 6.79 4.22 5.96
N GLY A 215 5.69 4.96 5.83
CA GLY A 215 5.66 6.42 5.98
C GLY A 215 5.97 6.93 7.39
N VAL A 216 5.93 6.08 8.43
CA VAL A 216 6.21 6.49 9.82
C VAL A 216 7.65 6.91 10.04
N ILE A 217 8.59 6.52 9.17
CA ILE A 217 9.99 6.98 9.23
C ILE A 217 10.11 8.50 9.08
N PHE A 218 9.08 9.15 8.52
CA PHE A 218 9.00 10.60 8.34
C PHE A 218 8.15 11.31 9.39
N TYR A 219 7.71 10.60 10.43
CA TYR A 219 7.00 11.22 11.55
C TYR A 219 7.96 11.99 12.45
N PRO A 220 7.52 13.13 13.02
CA PRO A 220 8.33 13.88 13.96
C PRO A 220 8.73 13.01 15.17
N GLY A 221 10.04 12.92 15.45
CA GLY A 221 10.55 12.26 16.65
C GLY A 221 10.63 10.73 16.59
N ILE A 222 10.16 10.06 15.53
CA ILE A 222 10.16 8.58 15.48
C ILE A 222 11.58 8.04 15.27
N MET A 223 12.38 8.64 14.40
CA MET A 223 13.77 8.20 14.22
C MET A 223 14.63 8.48 15.46
N GLU A 224 14.37 9.58 16.17
CA GLU A 224 15.00 9.86 17.45
C GLU A 224 14.62 8.84 18.53
N GLN A 225 13.36 8.40 18.55
CA GLN A 225 12.91 7.34 19.45
C GLN A 225 13.58 6.01 19.12
N ALA A 226 13.65 5.64 17.83
CA ALA A 226 14.38 4.45 17.38
C ALA A 226 15.86 4.51 17.79
N ALA A 227 16.52 5.68 17.68
CA ALA A 227 17.90 5.88 18.09
C ALA A 227 18.16 5.76 19.60
N ASN A 228 17.12 5.74 20.44
CA ASN A 228 17.29 5.42 21.86
C ASN A 228 17.45 3.91 22.10
N LEU A 229 17.00 3.08 21.15
CA LEU A 229 17.09 1.63 21.19
C LEU A 229 18.26 1.12 20.35
N LEU A 230 18.42 1.67 19.14
CA LEU A 230 19.35 1.18 18.11
C LEU A 230 20.74 1.84 18.15
N GLY A 231 20.94 2.84 19.01
CA GLY A 231 22.18 3.60 19.12
C GLY A 231 22.24 4.84 18.22
N ASP A 232 23.45 5.39 18.07
CA ASP A 232 23.66 6.70 17.43
C ASP A 232 23.51 6.67 15.91
N HIS A 233 23.51 5.49 15.30
CA HIS A 233 23.24 5.27 13.89
C HIS A 233 22.66 3.87 13.64
N PHE A 234 21.82 3.74 12.62
CA PHE A 234 21.21 2.48 12.21
C PHE A 234 20.81 2.52 10.73
N TYR A 235 20.67 1.35 10.13
CA TYR A 235 20.22 1.16 8.76
C TYR A 235 18.69 1.03 8.72
N ILE A 236 18.12 1.48 7.60
CA ILE A 236 16.69 1.38 7.30
C ILE A 236 16.56 0.68 5.95
N LEU A 237 15.82 -0.41 5.91
CA LEU A 237 15.51 -1.17 4.71
C LEU A 237 14.04 -0.94 4.35
N PRO A 238 13.77 -0.01 3.42
CA PRO A 238 12.43 0.31 2.92
C PRO A 238 11.98 -0.70 1.84
N SER A 239 11.85 -1.98 2.20
CA SER A 239 11.45 -3.02 1.24
C SER A 239 9.99 -2.90 0.79
N SER A 240 9.10 -2.52 1.70
CA SER A 240 7.64 -2.51 1.49
C SER A 240 7.03 -1.13 1.74
N ILE A 241 5.89 -0.82 1.12
CA ILE A 241 5.10 0.38 1.46
C ILE A 241 4.47 0.26 2.86
N HIS A 242 4.37 -0.96 3.41
CA HIS A 242 3.68 -1.26 4.66
C HIS A 242 4.57 -1.16 5.90
N GLU A 243 5.88 -1.36 5.77
CA GLU A 243 6.82 -1.33 6.88
C GLU A 243 8.25 -1.06 6.41
N CYS A 244 9.13 -0.71 7.35
CA CYS A 244 10.57 -0.67 7.14
C CYS A 244 11.27 -1.57 8.17
N ILE A 245 12.33 -2.25 7.75
CA ILE A 245 13.19 -3.01 8.67
C ILE A 245 14.30 -2.07 9.16
N LEU A 246 14.59 -2.09 10.45
CA LEU A 246 15.64 -1.31 11.10
C LEU A 246 16.70 -2.23 11.67
N ILE A 247 17.97 -1.90 11.43
CA ILE A 247 19.12 -2.73 11.82
C ILE A 247 20.14 -1.83 12.52
N PRO A 248 20.56 -2.15 13.77
CA PRO A 248 21.58 -1.39 14.48
C PRO A 248 22.86 -1.21 13.66
N GLY A 249 23.47 -0.02 13.73
CA GLY A 249 24.68 0.28 12.97
C GLY A 249 25.95 -0.38 13.52
N GLU A 250 25.94 -0.79 14.79
CA GLU A 250 27.07 -1.47 15.45
C GLU A 250 27.24 -2.94 15.02
N GLY A 251 26.44 -3.40 14.05
CA GLY A 251 26.51 -4.74 13.51
C GLY A 251 27.65 -5.00 12.52
N ASN A 252 27.95 -6.27 12.27
CA ASN A 252 28.94 -6.74 11.30
C ASN A 252 28.47 -6.70 9.83
N TYR A 253 27.33 -6.10 9.52
CA TYR A 253 26.86 -5.99 8.14
C TYR A 253 27.58 -4.89 7.39
N THR A 254 28.18 -5.27 6.26
CA THR A 254 28.57 -4.33 5.21
C THR A 254 27.32 -3.76 4.55
N ARG A 255 27.47 -2.59 3.91
CA ARG A 255 26.37 -1.99 3.16
C ARG A 255 25.93 -2.88 2.01
N GLU A 256 26.89 -3.55 1.37
CA GLU A 256 26.65 -4.48 0.26
C GLU A 256 25.77 -5.66 0.70
N GLU A 257 26.05 -6.28 1.84
CA GLU A 257 25.21 -7.36 2.39
C GLU A 257 23.77 -6.91 2.68
N LEU A 258 23.60 -5.68 3.20
CA LEU A 258 22.26 -5.13 3.44
C LEU A 258 21.50 -4.84 2.13
N VAL A 259 22.22 -4.43 1.09
CA VAL A 259 21.64 -4.21 -0.26
C VAL A 259 21.21 -5.53 -0.88
N ASP A 260 22.04 -6.57 -0.75
CA ASP A 260 21.70 -7.91 -1.23
C ASP A 260 20.46 -8.44 -0.49
N MET A 261 20.40 -8.26 0.83
CA MET A 261 19.25 -8.65 1.65
C MET A 261 17.96 -7.92 1.26
N VAL A 262 17.97 -6.59 1.09
CA VAL A 262 16.74 -5.86 0.68
C VAL A 262 16.30 -6.25 -0.73
N THR A 263 17.25 -6.54 -1.62
CA THR A 263 16.96 -6.98 -2.98
C THR A 263 16.30 -8.36 -2.97
N GLU A 264 16.85 -9.31 -2.21
CA GLU A 264 16.28 -10.66 -2.06
C GLU A 264 14.86 -10.62 -1.48
N ILE A 265 14.63 -9.79 -0.45
CA ILE A 265 13.30 -9.59 0.15
C ILE A 265 12.32 -9.06 -0.90
N ASN A 266 12.72 -8.04 -1.66
CA ASN A 266 11.85 -7.42 -2.67
C ASN A 266 11.50 -8.37 -3.82
N GLU A 267 12.43 -9.24 -4.22
CA GLU A 267 12.22 -10.17 -5.34
C GLU A 267 11.36 -11.37 -4.95
N ASN A 268 11.51 -11.88 -3.72
CA ASN A 268 10.93 -13.17 -3.33
C ASN A 268 9.77 -13.08 -2.33
N HIS A 269 9.69 -12.00 -1.54
CA HIS A 269 8.79 -11.93 -0.38
C HIS A 269 7.80 -10.76 -0.40
N VAL A 270 8.01 -9.77 -1.26
CA VAL A 270 7.14 -8.58 -1.34
C VAL A 270 6.40 -8.56 -2.66
N ASP A 271 5.11 -8.24 -2.64
CA ASP A 271 4.36 -8.05 -3.88
C ASP A 271 5.04 -6.93 -4.70
N PRO A 272 5.27 -7.09 -6.01
CA PRO A 272 5.89 -6.06 -6.84
C PRO A 272 5.19 -4.68 -6.79
N ARG A 273 3.90 -4.65 -6.44
CA ARG A 273 3.10 -3.44 -6.23
C ARG A 273 3.33 -2.81 -4.85
N GLU A 274 3.97 -3.50 -3.94
CA GLU A 274 4.24 -3.08 -2.57
C GLU A 274 5.72 -2.75 -2.35
N VAL A 275 6.61 -3.15 -3.26
CA VAL A 275 8.03 -2.82 -3.16
C VAL A 275 8.26 -1.31 -3.12
N LEU A 276 9.05 -0.84 -2.16
CA LEU A 276 9.30 0.59 -1.95
C LEU A 276 10.68 1.05 -2.46
N ALA A 277 11.78 0.39 -2.11
CA ALA A 277 13.09 0.62 -2.71
C ALA A 277 14.03 -0.59 -2.55
N ASP A 278 14.98 -0.70 -3.48
CA ASP A 278 16.04 -1.73 -3.49
C ASP A 278 17.35 -1.20 -2.87
N GLN A 279 17.26 -0.11 -2.09
CA GLN A 279 18.39 0.61 -1.52
C GLN A 279 18.29 0.62 0.00
N VAL A 280 19.44 0.64 0.66
CA VAL A 280 19.55 0.75 2.11
C VAL A 280 19.76 2.21 2.47
N TYR A 281 18.96 2.71 3.42
CA TYR A 281 19.15 4.05 3.97
C TYR A 281 19.88 3.95 5.31
N TYR A 282 20.45 5.06 5.77
CA TYR A 282 21.04 5.14 7.10
C TYR A 282 20.58 6.41 7.83
N TYR A 283 20.30 6.27 9.12
CA TYR A 283 19.97 7.39 9.99
C TYR A 283 21.15 7.74 10.89
N LEU A 284 21.44 9.04 11.04
CA LEU A 284 22.42 9.56 12.00
C LEU A 284 21.74 10.42 13.06
N LYS A 285 21.84 10.02 14.33
CA LYS A 285 21.25 10.74 15.47
C LYS A 285 21.83 12.15 15.63
N LYS A 286 23.13 12.31 15.35
CA LYS A 286 23.83 13.61 15.40
C LYS A 286 23.19 14.65 14.47
N ASP A 287 22.78 14.21 13.28
CA ASP A 287 22.24 15.10 12.25
C ASP A 287 20.71 15.15 12.25
N LYS A 288 20.06 14.16 12.88
CA LYS A 288 18.62 13.90 12.83
C LYS A 288 18.12 13.76 11.39
N LYS A 289 18.87 13.01 10.58
CA LYS A 289 18.62 12.87 9.13
C LYS A 289 18.80 11.44 8.66
N ILE A 290 17.99 11.10 7.65
CA ILE A 290 18.09 9.88 6.85
C ILE A 290 18.85 10.21 5.56
N TYR A 291 19.72 9.30 5.16
CA TYR A 291 20.55 9.37 3.97
C TYR A 291 20.44 8.07 3.17
N ILE A 292 20.76 8.11 1.87
CA ILE A 292 20.91 6.92 1.01
C ILE A 292 22.39 6.59 0.91
#